data_AF-A0A7K3XPZ6-F1
#
_entry.id   AF-A0A7K3XPZ6-F1
#
_cell.length_a   1.000
_cell.length_b   1.000
_cell.length_c   1.000
_cell.angle_alpha   90.00
_cell.angle_beta   90.00
_cell.angle_gamma   90.00
#
_symmetry.space_group_name_H-M   'P 1'
#
loop_
_entity.id
_entity.type
_entity.pdbx_description
1 polymer ?
#
loop_
_entity_poly.entity_id
_entity_poly.type
_entity_poly.pdbx_seq_one_letter_code
_entity_poly.pdbx_strand_id
1 'polypeptide(L)'
;MRTLLFLSLILLGACSNNKTKSDAFGNFETEEVIVSSENSGKILLTAFSEGEKVNMGAVMAITDTANLVLQRSQLLAQKESVLAQKA
;
A
#
# COMPACT_ATOMS: atom_id res chain seq x y z
N MET A 1 -50.98 -35.34 -33.84
CA MET A 1 -49.98 -36.07 -33.02
C MET A 1 -48.58 -36.04 -33.63
N ARG A 2 -48.40 -36.36 -34.92
CA ARG A 2 -47.06 -36.36 -35.57
C ARG A 2 -46.34 -34.99 -35.55
N THR A 3 -47.07 -33.89 -35.71
CA THR A 3 -46.54 -32.51 -35.63
C THR A 3 -46.11 -32.09 -34.23
N LEU A 4 -46.83 -32.52 -33.18
CA LEU A 4 -46.46 -32.26 -31.78
C LEU A 4 -45.14 -32.97 -31.39
N LEU A 5 -44.91 -34.17 -31.94
CA LEU A 5 -43.68 -34.94 -31.73
C LEU A 5 -42.45 -34.27 -32.37
N PHE A 6 -42.62 -33.69 -33.57
CA PHE A 6 -41.57 -32.92 -34.22
C PHE A 6 -41.24 -31.63 -33.46
N LEU A 7 -42.26 -30.95 -32.91
CA LEU A 7 -42.07 -29.74 -32.13
C LEU A 7 -41.33 -30.02 -30.80
N SER A 8 -41.62 -31.14 -30.14
CA SER A 8 -40.89 -31.52 -28.92
C SER A 8 -39.43 -31.86 -29.19
N LEU A 9 -39.12 -32.42 -30.37
CA LEU A 9 -37.75 -32.78 -30.74
C LEU A 9 -36.87 -31.54 -31.02
N ILE A 10 -37.46 -30.47 -31.57
CA ILE A 10 -36.77 -29.20 -31.81
C ILE A 10 -36.48 -28.47 -30.48
N LEU A 11 -37.40 -28.54 -29.51
CA LEU A 11 -37.22 -27.92 -28.20
C LEU A 11 -36.09 -28.56 -27.37
N LEU A 12 -35.77 -29.83 -27.60
CA LEU A 12 -34.66 -30.53 -26.95
C LEU A 12 -33.27 -30.09 -27.48
N GLY A 13 -33.19 -29.55 -28.70
CA GLY A 13 -31.94 -29.11 -29.32
C GLY A 13 -31.52 -27.67 -28.98
N ALA A 14 -32.38 -26.89 -28.32
CA ALA A 14 -32.12 -25.48 -28.02
C ALA A 14 -31.18 -25.26 -26.82
N CYS A 15 -30.97 -26.28 -25.97
CA CYS A 15 -30.00 -26.26 -24.89
C CYS A 15 -28.59 -26.61 -25.40
N SER A 16 -27.99 -25.77 -26.24
CA SER A 16 -26.55 -25.82 -26.47
C SER A 16 -25.85 -24.98 -25.40
N ASN A 17 -25.03 -25.63 -24.58
CA ASN A 17 -24.29 -25.00 -23.50
C ASN A 17 -23.12 -24.20 -24.08
N ASN A 18 -23.41 -23.05 -24.69
CA ASN A 18 -22.43 -22.12 -25.24
C ASN A 18 -21.75 -21.34 -24.10
N LYS A 19 -21.16 -22.08 -23.14
CA LYS A 19 -20.31 -21.52 -22.11
C LYS A 19 -19.04 -21.09 -22.80
N THR A 20 -18.98 -19.82 -23.20
CA THR A 20 -17.70 -19.13 -23.43
C THR A 20 -16.87 -19.31 -22.16
N LYS A 21 -15.95 -20.27 -22.19
CA LYS A 21 -14.96 -20.45 -21.14
C LYS A 21 -14.08 -19.21 -21.17
N SER A 22 -13.79 -18.62 -20.02
CA SER A 22 -12.82 -17.51 -19.96
C SER A 22 -11.50 -17.99 -20.54
N ASP A 23 -10.89 -17.16 -21.39
CA ASP A 23 -9.64 -17.46 -22.09
C ASP A 23 -8.45 -17.49 -21.11
N ALA A 24 -8.54 -16.73 -20.02
CA ALA A 24 -7.62 -16.81 -18.89
C ALA A 24 -8.29 -16.31 -17.59
N PHE A 25 -7.77 -16.77 -16.46
CA PHE A 25 -7.99 -16.20 -15.14
C PHE A 25 -6.63 -16.07 -14.45
N GLY A 26 -6.47 -15.03 -13.65
CA GLY A 26 -5.26 -14.80 -12.88
C GLY A 26 -5.51 -13.75 -11.82
N ASN A 27 -4.73 -13.82 -10.74
CA ASN A 27 -4.70 -12.78 -9.72
C ASN A 27 -3.54 -11.84 -10.03
N PHE A 28 -3.72 -10.56 -9.67
CA PHE A 28 -2.62 -9.62 -9.64
C PHE A 28 -1.99 -9.67 -8.25
N GLU A 29 -0.72 -10.02 -8.20
CA GLU A 29 0.09 -9.98 -6.98
C GLU A 29 0.84 -8.64 -6.94
N THR A 30 0.98 -8.08 -5.74
CA THR A 30 1.78 -6.88 -5.48
C THR A 30 2.61 -7.09 -4.22
N GLU A 31 3.77 -6.44 -4.16
CA GLU A 31 4.52 -6.35 -2.93
C GLU A 31 3.90 -5.26 -2.05
N GLU A 32 3.48 -5.65 -0.84
CA GLU A 32 3.01 -4.71 0.16
C GLU A 32 4.16 -4.30 1.07
N VAL A 33 4.33 -2.99 1.26
CA VAL A 33 5.38 -2.43 2.11
C VAL A 33 4.75 -1.56 3.18
N ILE A 34 5.10 -1.83 4.43
CA ILE A 34 4.72 -0.98 5.56
C ILE A 34 5.83 0.04 5.79
N VAL A 35 5.51 1.32 5.65
CA VAL A 35 6.42 2.42 5.97
C VAL A 35 6.18 2.85 7.41
N SER A 36 7.10 2.46 8.30
CA SER A 36 7.04 2.78 9.73
C SER A 36 7.90 3.99 10.07
N SER A 37 7.44 4.82 11.01
CA SER A 37 8.28 5.86 11.60
C SER A 37 9.37 5.24 12.46
N GLU A 38 10.60 5.76 12.36
CA GLU A 38 11.73 5.34 13.21
C GLU A 38 11.64 5.93 14.63
N ASN A 39 10.85 6.98 14.82
CA ASN A 39 10.61 7.60 16.11
C ASN A 39 9.11 7.71 16.43
N SER A 40 8.81 7.82 17.72
CA SER A 40 7.48 8.22 18.17
C SER A 40 7.35 9.73 18.16
N GLY A 41 6.17 10.23 17.80
CA GLY A 41 5.90 11.66 17.77
C GLY A 41 4.55 11.96 17.13
N LYS A 42 4.07 13.19 17.33
CA LYS A 42 2.88 13.68 16.64
C LYS A 42 3.21 13.92 15.17
N ILE A 43 2.36 13.44 14.25
CA ILE A 43 2.46 13.81 12.83
C ILE A 43 2.07 15.28 12.68
N LEU A 44 2.99 16.09 12.14
CA LEU A 44 2.80 17.51 11.88
C LEU A 44 2.35 17.76 10.43
N LEU A 45 2.84 16.95 9.49
CA LEU A 45 2.55 17.08 8.07
C LEU A 45 2.58 15.71 7.39
N THR A 46 1.66 15.51 6.44
CA THR A 46 1.67 14.41 5.47
C THR A 46 1.82 14.99 4.08
N ALA A 47 2.69 14.42 3.25
CA ALA A 47 3.03 14.94 1.92
C ALA A 47 2.55 14.02 0.77
N PHE A 48 1.54 13.20 1.02
CA PHE A 48 0.94 12.29 0.04
C PHE A 48 -0.57 12.23 0.21
N SER A 49 -1.26 11.83 -0.85
CA SER A 49 -2.70 11.51 -0.86
C SER A 49 -2.93 10.02 -1.08
N GLU A 50 -4.10 9.52 -0.68
CA GLU A 50 -4.49 8.13 -0.94
C GLU A 50 -4.57 7.87 -2.46
N GLY A 51 -4.00 6.75 -2.91
CA GLY A 51 -3.92 6.39 -4.33
C GLY A 51 -2.81 7.11 -5.13
N GLU A 52 -2.03 7.98 -4.48
CA GLU A 52 -0.91 8.67 -5.12
C GLU A 52 0.27 7.72 -5.37
N LYS A 53 0.91 7.84 -6.54
CA LYS A 53 2.16 7.13 -6.83
C LYS A 53 3.32 7.87 -6.17
N VAL A 54 4.08 7.16 -5.36
CA VAL A 54 5.24 7.72 -4.64
C VAL A 54 6.55 7.09 -5.12
N ASN A 55 7.62 7.87 -5.11
CA ASN A 55 8.95 7.38 -5.47
C ASN A 55 9.75 7.01 -4.22
N MET A 56 10.72 6.11 -4.38
CA MET A 56 11.66 5.77 -3.31
C MET A 56 12.38 7.02 -2.79
N GLY A 57 12.47 7.15 -1.47
CA GLY A 57 13.09 8.29 -0.80
C GLY A 57 12.18 9.52 -0.68
N ALA A 58 10.93 9.47 -1.15
CA ALA A 58 9.97 10.54 -0.91
C ALA A 58 9.68 10.69 0.59
N VAL A 59 9.59 11.94 1.05
CA VAL A 59 9.19 12.26 2.42
C VAL A 59 7.68 12.05 2.54
N MET A 60 7.26 11.07 3.33
CA MET A 60 5.83 10.75 3.50
C MET A 60 5.17 11.60 4.59
N ALA A 61 5.86 11.76 5.72
CA ALA A 61 5.35 12.53 6.86
C ALA A 61 6.48 13.16 7.66
N ILE A 62 6.16 14.23 8.38
CA ILE A 62 7.06 14.87 9.35
C ILE A 62 6.45 14.68 10.74
N THR A 63 7.20 14.05 11.65
CA THR A 63 6.86 13.97 13.07
C THR A 63 7.48 15.13 13.85
N ASP A 64 6.90 15.46 15.01
CA ASP A 64 7.48 16.47 15.90
C ASP A 64 8.83 16.00 16.46
N THR A 65 9.89 16.71 16.11
CA THR A 65 11.27 16.41 16.52
C THR A 65 11.82 17.36 17.59
N ALA A 66 11.01 18.23 18.20
CA ALA A 66 11.52 19.25 19.13
C ALA A 66 12.39 18.66 20.26
N ASN A 67 11.92 17.58 20.89
CA ASN A 67 12.67 16.90 21.96
C ASN A 67 14.01 16.33 21.48
N LEU A 68 14.05 15.74 20.28
CA LEU A 68 15.28 15.20 19.70
C LEU A 68 16.30 16.31 19.41
N VAL A 69 15.83 17.47 18.94
CA VAL A 69 16.69 18.63 18.69
C VAL A 69 17.29 19.18 19.99
N LEU A 70 16.48 19.27 21.06
CA LEU A 70 16.96 19.70 22.37
C LEU A 70 17.96 18.72 22.97
N GLN A 71 17.67 17.41 22.93
CA GLN A 71 18.59 16.37 23.39
C GLN A 71 19.91 16.40 22.62
N ARG A 72 19.87 16.54 21.29
CA ARG A 72 21.07 16.68 20.46
C ARG A 72 21.90 17.89 20.88
N SER A 73 21.26 19.04 21.10
CA SER A 73 21.94 20.27 21.51
C SER A 73 22.59 20.13 22.89
N GLN A 74 21.89 19.49 23.84
CA GLN A 74 22.42 19.19 25.16
C GLN A 74 23.65 18.27 25.09
N LEU A 75 23.62 17.22 24.27
CA LEU A 75 24.74 16.29 24.10
C LEU A 75 25.96 16.98 23.48
N LEU A 76 25.76 17.90 22.53
CA LEU A 76 26.85 18.68 21.95
C LEU A 76 27.52 19.60 23.00
N ALA A 77 26.73 20.32 23.80
CA ALA A 77 27.26 21.16 24.87
C ALA A 77 28.02 20.34 25.94
N GLN A 78 27.53 19.14 26.28
CA GLN A 78 28.24 18.23 27.19
C GLN A 78 29.58 17.77 26.60
N LYS A 79 29.60 17.41 25.31
CA LYS A 79 30.83 17.03 24.60
C LYS A 79 31.85 18.16 24.63
N GLU A 80 31.43 19.40 24.35
CA GLU A 80 32.31 20.57 24.39
C GLU A 80 32.87 20.82 25.80
N SER A 81 32.03 20.73 26.83
CA SER A 81 32.46 20.86 28.23
C SER A 81 33.54 19.83 28.62
N VAL A 82 33.35 18.56 28.23
CA VAL A 82 34.34 17.51 28.49
C VAL A 82 35.66 17.75 27.76
N LEU A 83 35.62 18.25 26.52
CA LEU A 83 36.83 18.58 25.77
C LEU A 83 37.57 19.76 26.39
N ALA A 84 36.85 20.78 26.84
CA ALA A 84 37.44 21.94 27.51
C ALA A 84 38.10 21.58 28.85
N GLN A 85 37.59 20.56 29.57
CA GLN A 85 38.21 20.06 30.81
C GLN A 85 39.45 19.20 30.58
N LYS A 86 39.65 18.70 29.35
CA LYS A 86 40.80 17.85 28.98
C LYS A 86 41.99 18.63 28.42
N ALA A 87 41.78 19.89 28.03
CA ALA A 87 42.82 20.82 27.58
C ALA A 87 43.48 21.51 28.78
#